data_AF-A0A839IBS6-F1
#
_entry.id   AF-A0A839IBS6-F1
#
_cell.length_a   1.000
_cell.length_b   1.000
_cell.length_c   1.000
_cell.angle_alpha   90.00
_cell.angle_beta   90.00
_cell.angle_gamma   90.00
#
_symmetry.space_group_name_H-M   'P 1'
#
loop_
_entity.id
_entity.type
_entity.pdbx_description
1 polymer ?
#
loop_
_entity_poly.entity_id
_entity_poly.type
_entity_poly.pdbx_seq_one_letter_code
_entity_poly.pdbx_strand_id
1 'polypeptide(L)'
;MKIVYYFEGKNTLMDNWQSFHIFDELMNYGISVKVVNPLDYDDYSLANQALLDELESGDFDLFMTPHNESRLFKKTLISIKDYNIPTLLICFDNLVIPYEHKNICSYYDLVWLTSKETEN
;
A
#
# COMPACT_ATOMS: atom_id res chain seq x y z
N MET A 1 -1.74 14.11 -9.02
CA MET A 1 -1.35 12.69 -8.86
C MET A 1 -2.38 12.01 -7.97
N LYS A 2 -2.82 10.81 -8.34
CA LYS A 2 -3.79 10.00 -7.62
C LYS A 2 -3.15 8.70 -7.14
N ILE A 3 -3.12 8.50 -5.84
CA ILE A 3 -2.57 7.30 -5.20
C ILE A 3 -3.74 6.42 -4.78
N VAL A 4 -3.71 5.13 -5.13
CA VAL A 4 -4.50 4.13 -4.42
C VAL A 4 -3.64 3.52 -3.32
N TYR A 5 -4.16 3.54 -2.09
CA TYR A 5 -3.44 3.08 -0.92
C TYR A 5 -4.18 1.93 -0.24
N TYR A 6 -3.62 0.73 -0.31
CA TYR A 6 -4.18 -0.45 0.36
C TYR A 6 -3.67 -0.51 1.79
N PHE A 7 -4.50 -0.11 2.75
CA PHE A 7 -4.08 0.12 4.13
C PHE A 7 -5.17 -0.25 5.14
N GLU A 8 -4.78 -0.91 6.22
CA GLU A 8 -5.69 -1.28 7.32
C GLU A 8 -5.88 -0.06 8.22
N GLY A 9 -6.76 0.86 7.82
CA GLY A 9 -7.07 2.03 8.63
C GLY A 9 -8.01 1.65 9.78
N LYS A 10 -7.49 1.30 10.95
CA LYS A 10 -8.33 1.22 12.16
C LYS A 10 -8.53 2.63 12.70
N ASN A 11 -9.68 2.89 13.33
CA ASN A 11 -9.90 4.16 14.01
C ASN A 11 -9.14 4.22 15.35
N THR A 12 -7.81 4.13 15.27
CA THR A 12 -6.87 4.20 16.39
C THR A 12 -5.85 5.29 16.11
N LEU A 13 -5.31 5.93 17.16
CA LEU A 13 -4.26 6.94 17.00
C LEU A 13 -3.01 6.39 16.28
N MET A 14 -2.74 5.09 16.42
CA MET A 14 -1.60 4.41 15.81
C MET A 14 -1.73 4.20 14.30
N ASP A 15 -2.93 4.26 13.74
CA ASP A 15 -3.13 4.19 12.28
C ASP A 15 -3.42 5.59 11.71
N ASN A 16 -4.10 6.44 12.50
CA ASN A 16 -4.50 7.77 12.08
C ASN A 16 -3.31 8.73 11.86
N TRP A 17 -2.13 8.49 12.44
CA TRP A 17 -0.96 9.34 12.21
C TRP A 17 -0.55 9.39 10.73
N GLN A 18 -0.74 8.29 9.97
CA GLN A 18 -0.47 8.30 8.53
C GLN A 18 -1.43 9.23 7.79
N SER A 19 -2.69 9.25 8.23
CA SER A 19 -3.68 10.17 7.67
C SER A 19 -3.33 11.63 7.97
N PHE A 20 -2.93 11.94 9.20
CA PHE A 20 -2.61 13.30 9.63
C PHE A 20 -1.27 13.83 9.09
N HIS A 21 -0.25 12.99 8.95
CA HIS A 21 1.09 13.45 8.59
C HIS A 21 1.43 13.19 7.13
N ILE A 22 0.92 12.11 6.54
CA ILE A 22 1.25 11.73 5.16
C ILE A 22 0.15 12.22 4.24
N PHE A 23 -1.11 11.84 4.48
CA PHE A 23 -2.17 12.20 3.54
C PHE A 23 -2.46 13.69 3.54
N ASP A 24 -2.48 14.35 4.70
CA ASP A 24 -2.66 15.80 4.79
C ASP A 24 -1.58 16.57 4.01
N GLU A 25 -0.31 16.19 4.20
CA GLU A 25 0.80 16.82 3.49
C GLU A 25 0.72 16.58 1.97
N LEU A 26 0.42 15.34 1.54
CA LEU A 26 0.23 15.03 0.12
C LEU A 26 -0.92 15.85 -0.50
N MET A 27 -2.03 16.01 0.23
CA MET A 27 -3.16 16.83 -0.21
C MET A 27 -2.78 18.30 -0.38
N ASN A 28 -1.92 18.85 0.50
CA ASN A 28 -1.40 20.22 0.38
C ASN A 28 -0.61 20.45 -0.91
N TYR A 29 -0.03 19.40 -1.51
CA TYR A 29 0.62 19.44 -2.83
C TYR A 29 -0.29 19.02 -4.00
N GLY A 30 -1.60 18.91 -3.78
CA GLY A 30 -2.56 18.52 -4.83
C GLY A 30 -2.50 17.04 -5.20
N ILE A 31 -1.99 16.19 -4.32
CA ILE A 31 -1.96 14.73 -4.48
C ILE A 31 -3.16 14.15 -3.73
N SER A 32 -4.01 13.38 -4.41
CA SER A 32 -5.17 12.74 -3.77
C SER A 32 -4.86 11.29 -3.43
N VAL A 33 -5.23 10.86 -2.23
CA VAL A 33 -5.09 9.46 -1.78
C VAL A 33 -6.46 8.82 -1.63
N LYS A 34 -6.69 7.75 -2.38
CA LYS A 34 -7.85 6.86 -2.24
C LYS A 34 -7.44 5.66 -1.41
N VAL A 35 -8.01 5.53 -0.21
CA VAL A 35 -7.74 4.39 0.67
C VAL A 35 -8.67 3.23 0.33
N VAL A 36 -8.10 2.05 0.13
CA VAL A 36 -8.83 0.78 0.09
C VAL A 36 -8.51 0.07 1.41
N ASN A 37 -9.46 0.10 2.34
CA ASN A 37 -9.30 -0.52 3.65
C ASN A 37 -9.76 -1.97 3.60
N PRO A 38 -8.86 -2.96 3.77
CA PRO A 38 -9.26 -4.36 3.69
C PRO A 38 -10.14 -4.80 4.87
N LEU A 39 -10.19 -4.03 5.95
CA LEU A 39 -11.07 -4.29 7.09
C LEU A 39 -12.54 -3.93 6.81
N ASP A 40 -12.83 -3.26 5.69
CA ASP A 40 -14.20 -2.96 5.27
C ASP A 40 -14.88 -4.17 4.58
N TYR A 41 -14.15 -5.29 4.43
CA TYR A 41 -14.61 -6.51 3.77
C TYR A 41 -14.56 -7.70 4.74
N ASP A 42 -15.40 -8.70 4.49
CA ASP A 42 -15.50 -9.90 5.35
C ASP A 42 -14.19 -10.69 5.42
N ASP A 43 -13.42 -10.70 4.32
CA ASP A 43 -12.12 -11.34 4.25
C ASP A 43 -11.15 -10.63 3.28
N TYR A 44 -9.87 -10.99 3.39
CA TYR A 44 -8.83 -10.42 2.55
C TYR A 44 -8.96 -10.79 1.06
N SER A 45 -9.60 -11.90 0.71
CA SER A 45 -9.82 -12.24 -0.70
C SER A 45 -10.77 -11.25 -1.36
N LEU A 46 -11.84 -10.87 -0.67
CA LEU A 46 -12.78 -9.84 -1.13
C LEU A 46 -12.10 -8.47 -1.20
N ALA A 47 -11.31 -8.10 -0.20
CA ALA A 47 -10.56 -6.85 -0.22
C ALA A 47 -9.55 -6.77 -1.39
N ASN A 48 -8.87 -7.89 -1.69
CA ASN A 48 -7.94 -7.98 -2.81
C ASN A 48 -8.66 -7.85 -4.15
N GLN A 49 -9.87 -8.41 -4.29
CA GLN A 49 -10.68 -8.24 -5.49
C GLN A 49 -11.13 -6.78 -5.64
N ALA A 50 -11.65 -6.18 -4.57
CA ALA A 50 -12.10 -4.80 -4.60
C ALA A 50 -10.97 -3.80 -4.94
N LEU A 51 -9.74 -4.10 -4.53
CA LEU A 51 -8.57 -3.34 -4.97
C LEU A 51 -8.38 -3.39 -6.50
N LEU A 52 -8.51 -4.56 -7.11
CA LEU A 52 -8.40 -4.71 -8.57
C LEU A 52 -9.56 -4.00 -9.29
N ASP A 53 -10.77 -4.09 -8.76
CA ASP A 53 -11.95 -3.42 -9.32
C ASP A 53 -11.80 -1.89 -9.26
N GLU A 54 -11.24 -1.36 -8.17
CA GLU A 54 -10.93 0.07 -8.04
C GLU A 54 -9.86 0.48 -9.08
N LEU A 55 -8.79 -0.32 -9.23
CA LEU A 55 -7.75 -0.07 -10.23
C LEU A 55 -8.23 -0.13 -11.68
N GLU A 56 -9.23 -0.98 -11.98
CA GLU A 56 -9.83 -1.08 -13.31
C GLU A 56 -10.76 0.10 -13.62
N SER A 57 -11.49 0.58 -12.62
CA SER A 57 -12.46 1.68 -12.79
C SER A 57 -11.85 3.08 -12.65
N GLY A 58 -10.71 3.18 -11.98
CA GLY A 58 -10.03 4.43 -11.67
C GLY A 58 -8.84 4.73 -12.57
N ASP A 59 -8.49 6.01 -12.60
CA ASP A 59 -7.23 6.49 -13.18
C ASP A 59 -6.30 6.81 -12.01
N PHE A 60 -5.27 5.97 -11.80
CA PHE A 60 -4.32 6.08 -10.70
C PHE A 60 -2.89 6.17 -11.24
N ASP A 61 -2.08 6.98 -10.56
CA ASP A 61 -0.68 7.21 -10.91
C ASP A 61 0.28 6.37 -10.07
N LEU A 62 -0.17 5.82 -8.94
CA LEU A 62 0.64 5.03 -8.02
C LEU A 62 -0.22 4.09 -7.19
N PHE A 63 0.20 2.84 -7.10
CA PHE A 63 -0.24 1.91 -6.06
C PHE A 63 0.74 1.92 -4.89
N MET A 64 0.21 1.98 -3.68
CA MET A 64 1.00 1.99 -2.45
C MET A 64 0.40 1.03 -1.42
N THR A 65 1.24 0.43 -0.57
CA THR A 65 0.80 -0.41 0.56
C THR A 65 1.94 -0.55 1.57
N PRO A 66 1.64 -0.68 2.89
CA PRO A 66 2.63 -1.08 3.88
C PRO A 66 2.58 -2.59 4.19
N HIS A 67 1.70 -3.34 3.54
CA HIS A 67 1.35 -4.70 3.96
C HIS A 67 2.09 -5.80 3.22
N ASN A 68 2.27 -6.94 3.90
CA ASN A 68 2.89 -8.15 3.35
C ASN A 68 1.84 -9.10 2.70
N GLU A 69 2.30 -10.28 2.26
CA GLU A 69 1.48 -11.28 1.58
C GLU A 69 0.32 -11.84 2.40
N SER A 70 0.33 -11.65 3.72
CA SER A 70 -0.75 -12.10 4.61
C SER A 70 -2.02 -11.25 4.48
N ARG A 71 -1.92 -10.07 3.86
CA ARG A 71 -3.02 -9.10 3.66
C ARG A 71 -3.24 -8.79 2.19
N LEU A 72 -2.17 -8.65 1.44
CA LEU A 72 -2.19 -8.38 0.01
C LEU A 72 -1.57 -9.57 -0.72
N PHE A 73 -2.40 -10.37 -1.37
CA PHE A 73 -1.92 -11.60 -1.97
C PHE A 73 -0.94 -11.34 -3.11
N LYS A 74 0.08 -12.18 -3.19
CA LYS A 74 1.08 -12.14 -4.26
C LYS A 74 0.45 -12.17 -5.66
N LYS A 75 -0.63 -12.94 -5.87
CA LYS A 75 -1.37 -12.96 -7.14
C LYS A 75 -1.93 -11.58 -7.50
N THR A 76 -2.46 -10.86 -6.51
CA THR A 76 -3.02 -9.52 -6.67
C THR A 76 -1.92 -8.54 -7.05
N LEU A 77 -0.78 -8.58 -6.36
CA LEU A 77 0.39 -7.76 -6.70
C LEU A 77 0.87 -7.97 -8.13
N ILE A 78 0.89 -9.22 -8.61
CA ILE A 78 1.24 -9.53 -9.99
C ILE A 78 0.20 -8.92 -10.95
N SER A 79 -1.09 -9.06 -10.66
CA SER A 79 -2.16 -8.45 -11.48
C SER A 79 -2.10 -6.93 -11.52
N ILE A 80 -1.65 -6.25 -10.44
CA ILE A 80 -1.49 -4.79 -10.43
C ILE A 80 -0.52 -4.32 -11.53
N LYS A 81 0.47 -5.14 -11.90
CA LYS A 81 1.42 -4.80 -12.97
C LYS A 81 0.75 -4.66 -14.34
N ASP A 82 -0.37 -5.33 -14.58
CA ASP A 82 -1.10 -5.27 -15.84
C ASP A 82 -1.76 -3.89 -16.07
N TYR A 83 -1.96 -3.11 -15.00
CA TYR A 83 -2.50 -1.75 -15.06
C TYR A 83 -1.43 -0.68 -15.39
N ASN A 84 -0.17 -1.08 -15.55
CA ASN A 84 0.96 -0.20 -15.89
C ASN A 84 1.13 1.01 -14.95
N ILE A 85 0.82 0.81 -13.67
CA ILE A 85 1.04 1.80 -12.62
C ILE A 85 2.29 1.44 -11.81
N PRO A 86 3.12 2.42 -11.43
CA PRO A 86 4.18 2.21 -10.45
C PRO A 86 3.63 1.66 -9.13
N THR A 87 4.42 0.81 -8.50
CA THR A 87 4.07 0.13 -7.24
C THR A 87 5.11 0.44 -6.16
N LEU A 88 4.62 0.90 -5.01
CA LEU A 88 5.43 1.27 -3.85
C LEU A 88 5.08 0.41 -2.64
N LEU A 89 6.08 -0.29 -2.11
CA LEU A 89 6.03 -0.86 -0.77
C LEU A 89 6.59 0.17 0.20
N ILE A 90 5.73 0.75 1.04
CA ILE A 90 6.13 1.77 2.03
C ILE A 90 6.15 1.18 3.43
N CYS A 91 7.34 1.09 4.00
CA CYS A 91 7.56 0.41 5.27
C CYS A 91 7.87 1.42 6.38
N PHE A 92 6.95 1.56 7.32
CA PHE A 92 7.14 2.44 8.47
C PHE A 92 7.73 1.66 9.66
N ASP A 93 8.96 2.02 10.00
CA ASP A 93 9.68 1.75 11.25
C ASP A 93 9.44 0.41 11.96
N ASN A 94 10.23 -0.60 11.58
CA ASN A 94 10.53 -1.78 12.41
C ASN A 94 11.69 -2.58 11.77
N LEU A 95 12.70 -2.96 12.58
CA LEU A 95 13.88 -3.74 12.18
C LEU A 95 13.57 -5.12 11.57
N VAL A 96 12.37 -5.65 11.82
CA VAL A 96 11.83 -6.93 11.35
C VAL A 96 11.16 -6.80 9.97
N ILE A 97 10.73 -5.60 9.59
CA ILE A 97 9.99 -5.35 8.33
C ILE A 97 10.71 -5.92 7.09
N PRO A 98 12.02 -5.75 6.90
CA PRO A 98 12.70 -6.29 5.71
C PRO A 98 12.53 -7.80 5.56
N TYR A 99 12.46 -8.53 6.68
CA TYR A 99 12.26 -9.98 6.69
C TYR A 99 10.82 -10.35 6.35
N GLU A 100 9.84 -9.57 6.82
CA GLU A 100 8.41 -9.83 6.57
C GLU A 100 8.02 -9.63 5.10
N HIS A 101 8.69 -8.73 4.38
CA HIS A 101 8.36 -8.44 2.98
C HIS A 101 9.29 -9.12 1.98
N LYS A 102 10.26 -9.94 2.42
CA LYS A 102 11.27 -10.55 1.56
C LYS A 102 10.70 -11.35 0.39
N ASN A 103 9.51 -11.95 0.57
CA ASN A 103 8.86 -12.76 -0.45
C ASN A 103 8.12 -11.96 -1.52
N ILE A 104 7.86 -10.67 -1.23
CA ILE A 104 7.06 -9.80 -2.08
C ILE A 104 7.78 -8.53 -2.55
N CYS A 105 8.89 -8.14 -1.92
CA CYS A 105 9.58 -6.88 -2.20
C CYS A 105 10.03 -6.77 -3.66
N SER A 106 10.42 -7.88 -4.28
CA SER A 106 10.84 -7.94 -5.69
C SER A 106 9.71 -7.70 -6.70
N TYR A 107 8.45 -7.63 -6.26
CA TYR A 107 7.31 -7.30 -7.10
C TYR A 107 7.01 -5.80 -7.11
N TYR A 108 7.69 -4.99 -6.30
CA TYR A 108 7.50 -3.54 -6.26
C TYR A 108 8.54 -2.82 -7.10
N ASP A 109 8.17 -1.68 -7.68
CA ASP A 109 9.10 -0.82 -8.42
C ASP A 109 9.99 -0.01 -7.47
N LEU A 110 9.45 0.32 -6.30
CA LEU A 110 10.17 0.96 -5.22
C LEU A 110 9.81 0.33 -3.87
N VAL A 111 10.83 0.11 -3.04
CA VAL A 111 10.68 -0.27 -1.64
C VAL A 111 11.26 0.87 -0.81
N TRP A 112 10.42 1.50 0.02
CA TRP A 112 10.83 2.59 0.90
C TRP A 112 11.01 2.08 2.32
N LEU A 113 12.24 2.13 2.83
CA LEU A 113 12.61 1.72 4.18
C LEU A 113 13.08 2.93 5.00
N THR A 114 12.79 2.98 6.30
CA THR A 114 13.12 4.12 7.17
C THR A 114 14.58 4.16 7.66
N SER A 115 15.38 3.10 7.46
CA SER A 115 16.78 3.06 7.93
C SER A 115 17.73 2.32 6.99
N LYS A 116 18.96 2.84 6.81
CA LYS A 116 20.03 2.21 6.01
C LYS A 116 20.40 0.80 6.50
N GLU A 117 20.22 0.52 7.80
CA GLU A 117 20.51 -0.78 8.40
C GLU A 117 19.61 -1.91 7.87
N THR A 118 18.53 -1.54 7.16
CA THR A 118 17.55 -2.46 6.61
C THR A 118 17.75 -2.83 5.13
N GLU A 119 18.81 -2.32 4.48
CA GLU A 119 19.14 -2.54 3.05
C GLU A 119 19.74 -3.93 2.70
N ASN A 120 19.56 -4.96 3.54
CA ASN A 120 20.25 -6.27 3.39
C ASN A 120 19.64 -7.21 2.33
#